data_AF-A0ABD3XUH1-F1
#
_entry.id   AF-A0ABD3XUH1-F1
#
_cell.length_a   1.000
_cell.length_b   1.000
_cell.length_c   1.000
_cell.angle_alpha   90.00
_cell.angle_beta   90.00
_cell.angle_gamma   90.00
#
_symmetry.space_group_name_H-M   'P 1'
#
loop_
_entity.id
_entity.type
_entity.pdbx_description
1 polymer ?
#
loop_
_entity_poly.entity_id
_entity_poly.type
_entity_poly.pdbx_seq_one_letter_code
_entity_poly.pdbx_strand_id
1 'polypeptide(L)' 'ERTIKRDKISHLIDQIKQRDKETYEKFKVCLIEAERKDLILMLEEEEKKVAAEMEEKRRGTGYS' A
#
# COMPACT_ATOMS: atom_id res chain seq x y z
N GLU A 1 3.42 -2.09 21.17
CA GLU A 1 2.81 -3.03 20.21
C GLU A 1 2.13 -2.37 18.98
N ARG A 2 1.38 -1.26 19.09
CA ARG A 2 0.70 -0.63 17.93
C ARG A 2 1.63 -0.11 16.82
N THR A 3 2.77 0.50 17.16
CA THR A 3 3.74 1.02 16.18
C THR A 3 4.37 -0.09 15.34
N ILE A 4 4.68 -1.23 15.96
CA ILE A 4 5.32 -2.39 15.31
C ILE A 4 4.37 -3.07 14.32
N LYS A 5 3.07 -3.12 14.62
CA LYS A 5 2.07 -3.68 13.71
C LYS A 5 1.91 -2.80 12.47
N ARG A 6 1.91 -1.47 12.64
CA ARG A 6 1.76 -0.51 11.53
C ARG A 6 2.92 -0.63 10.54
N ASP A 7 4.15 -0.65 11.05
CA ASP A 7 5.38 -0.77 10.25
C ASP A 7 5.42 -2.08 9.45
N LYS A 8 5.03 -3.20 10.08
CA LYS A 8 4.96 -4.50 9.41
C LYS A 8 3.93 -4.55 8.29
N ILE A 9 2.78 -3.89 8.47
CA ILE A 9 1.71 -3.85 7.46
C ILE A 9 2.15 -2.99 6.27
N SER A 10 2.71 -1.80 6.53
CA SER A 10 3.30 -0.96 5.49
C SER A 10 4.38 -1.70 4.70
N HIS A 11 5.27 -2.41 5.39
CA HIS A 11 6.30 -3.22 4.73
C HIS A 11 5.70 -4.36 3.88
N LEU A 12 4.65 -5.03 4.37
CA LEU A 12 3.92 -6.06 3.62
C LEU A 12 3.26 -5.50 2.36
N ILE A 13 2.63 -4.33 2.47
CA ILE A 13 2.00 -3.62 1.35
C ILE A 13 3.06 -3.27 0.30
N ASP A 14 4.21 -2.73 0.71
CA ASP A 14 5.30 -2.39 -0.19
C ASP A 14 5.86 -3.63 -0.90
N GLN A 15 6.06 -4.74 -0.19
CA GLN A 15 6.51 -6.00 -0.79
C GLN A 15 5.49 -6.61 -1.77
N ILE A 16 4.19 -6.56 -1.44
CA ILE A 16 3.14 -7.07 -2.31
C ILE A 16 3.02 -6.21 -3.57
N LYS A 17 3.13 -4.88 -3.41
CA LYS A 17 3.13 -3.91 -4.51
C LYS A 17 4.33 -4.10 -5.45
N GLN A 18 5.51 -4.45 -4.93
CA GLN A 18 6.69 -4.72 -5.75
C GLN A 18 6.61 -6.04 -6.54
N ARG A 19 5.80 -7.01 -6.09
CA ARG A 19 5.62 -8.28 -6.78
C ARG A 19 4.71 -8.16 -8.00
N ASP A 20 3.42 -7.92 -7.78
CA ASP A 20 2.43 -7.89 -8.86
C ASP A 20 1.12 -7.22 -8.42
N LYS A 21 0.52 -6.43 -9.33
CA LYS A 21 -0.78 -5.77 -9.12
C LYS A 21 -1.89 -6.78 -8.77
N GLU A 22 -1.84 -7.97 -9.35
CA GLU A 22 -2.82 -9.04 -9.07
C GLU A 22 -2.74 -9.53 -7.61
N THR A 23 -1.52 -9.73 -7.09
CA THR A 23 -1.31 -10.16 -5.71
C THR A 23 -1.86 -9.13 -4.72
N TYR A 24 -1.71 -7.86 -5.08
CA TYR A 24 -2.22 -6.74 -4.30
C TYR A 24 -3.75 -6.67 -4.26
N GLU A 25 -4.42 -6.88 -5.40
CA GLU A 25 -5.88 -6.96 -5.45
C GLU A 25 -6.42 -8.18 -4.67
N LYS A 26 -5.77 -9.35 -4.78
CA LYS A 26 -6.13 -10.54 -3.98
C LYS A 26 -5.99 -10.27 -2.48
N PHE A 27 -4.94 -9.58 -2.06
CA PHE A 27 -4.73 -9.21 -0.66
C PHE A 27 -5.83 -8.28 -0.13
N LYS A 28 -6.25 -7.29 -0.91
CA LYS A 28 -7.40 -6.43 -0.57
C LYS A 28 -8.68 -7.24 -0.35
N VAL A 29 -8.99 -8.13 -1.28
CA VAL A 29 -10.19 -8.98 -1.20
C VAL A 29 -10.16 -9.80 0.09
N CYS A 30 -9.03 -10.42 0.44
CA CYS A 30 -8.90 -11.14 1.70
C CYS A 30 -9.13 -10.27 2.94
N LEU A 31 -8.68 -9.01 2.94
CA LEU A 31 -8.92 -8.10 4.06
C LEU A 31 -10.39 -7.69 4.19
N ILE A 32 -11.08 -7.55 3.05
CA ILE A 32 -12.52 -7.26 2.98
C ILE A 32 -13.32 -8.44 3.52
N GLU A 33 -13.00 -9.66 3.07
CA GLU A 33 -13.64 -10.89 3.55
C GLU A 33 -13.40 -11.14 5.05
N ALA A 34 -12.23 -10.76 5.56
CA ALA A 34 -11.90 -10.87 6.98
C ALA A 34 -12.50 -9.75 7.85
N GLU A 35 -13.30 -8.84 7.26
CA GLU A 35 -13.89 -7.66 7.93
C GLU A 35 -12.87 -6.77 8.67
N ARG A 36 -11.60 -6.78 8.22
CA ARG A 36 -10.50 -6.03 8.84
C ARG A 36 -10.49 -4.59 8.34
N LYS A 37 -11.54 -3.84 8.67
CA LYS A 37 -11.73 -2.42 8.32
C LYS A 37 -10.54 -1.56 8.75
N ASP A 38 -9.87 -1.91 9.84
CA ASP A 38 -8.64 -1.23 10.30
C ASP A 38 -7.50 -1.32 9.28
N LEU A 39 -7.31 -2.50 8.70
CA LEU A 39 -6.25 -2.79 7.74
C LEU A 39 -6.60 -2.25 6.35
N ILE A 40 -7.87 -2.31 5.96
CA ILE A 40 -8.37 -1.75 4.69
C ILE A 40 -8.12 -0.24 4.65
N LEU A 41 -8.51 0.48 5.72
CA LEU A 41 -8.29 1.91 5.81
C LEU A 41 -6.80 2.27 5.73
N MET A 42 -5.95 1.56 6.46
CA MET A 42 -4.50 1.77 6.39
C MET A 42 -3.92 1.51 5.00
N LEU A 43 -4.45 0.51 4.31
CA LEU A 43 -4.02 0.13 2.97
C LEU A 43 -4.47 1.15 1.92
N GLU A 44 -5.69 1.67 2.03
CA GLU A 44 -6.18 2.79 1.20
C GLU A 44 -5.39 4.10 1.45
N GLU A 45 -5.00 4.37 2.69
CA GLU A 45 -4.15 5.53 3.04
C GLU A 45 -2.75 5.41 2.38
N GLU A 46 -2.13 4.23 2.47
CA GLU A 46 -0.84 3.95 1.84
C GLU A 46 -0.96 4.03 0.31
N GLU A 47 -2.06 3.56 -0.29
CA GLU A 47 -2.31 3.69 -1.73
C GLU A 47 -2.44 5.12 -2.20
N LYS A 48 -3.16 5.96 -1.45
CA LYS A 48 -3.31 7.38 -1.81
C LYS A 48 -1.96 8.08 -1.81
N LYS A 49 -1.11 7.77 -0.82
CA LYS A 49 0.27 8.27 -0.77
C LYS A 49 1.10 7.75 -1.94
N VAL A 50 0.98 6.46 -2.26
CA VAL A 50 1.67 5.83 -3.39
C VAL A 50 1.23 6.38 -4.74
N ALA A 51 -0.07 6.63 -4.94
CA ALA A 51 -0.59 7.21 -6.18
C ALA A 51 -0.08 8.65 -6.35
N ALA A 52 -0.03 9.42 -5.26
CA ALA A 52 0.60 10.73 -5.24
C ALA A 52 2.11 10.66 -5.52
N GLU A 53 2.83 9.70 -4.92
CA GLU A 53 4.28 9.53 -5.08
C GLU A 53 4.67 8.97 -6.46
N MET A 54 3.86 8.08 -7.06
CA MET A 54 4.05 7.63 -8.46
C MET A 54 3.82 8.77 -9.46
N GLU A 55 2.89 9.67 -9.17
CA GLU A 55 2.68 10.87 -9.99
C GLU A 55 3.83 11.88 -9.82
N GLU A 56 4.42 11.97 -8.64
CA GLU A 56 5.60 12.80 -8.36
C GLU A 56 6.84 12.29 -9.13
N LYS A 57 7.07 10.98 -9.20
CA LYS A 57 8.09 10.39 -10.09
C LYS A 57 7.81 10.61 -11.58
N ARG A 58 6.55 10.75 -12.00
CA ARG A 58 6.18 11.08 -13.39
C ARG A 58 6.42 12.55 -13.76
N ARG A 59 6.51 13.46 -12.78
CA ARG A 59 6.81 14.89 -13.04
C ARG A 59 8.26 15.29 -12.70
N GLY A 60 8.99 14.46 -11.98
CA GLY A 60 10.32 14.78 -11.42
C GLY A 60 11.56 14.28 -12.18
N THR A 61 11.45 13.69 -13.36
CA THR A 61 12.63 13.32 -14.18
C THR A 61 13.10 14.49 -15.04
N GLY A 62 13.38 15.62 -14.40
CA GLY A 62 13.86 16.85 -15.00
C GLY A 62 14.99 17.50 -14.18
N TYR A 63 15.81 16.69 -13.52
CA TYR A 63 17.07 17.15 -12.93
C TYR A 63 18.19 16.86 -13.92
N SER A 64 18.73 17.93 -14.50
CA SER A 64 20.00 17.98 -15.24
C SER A 64 21.17 17.51 -14.37
#